data_AF-A0A7C2AXS2-F1
#
_entry.id   AF-A0A7C2AXS2-F1
#
_cell.length_a   1.000
_cell.length_b   1.000
_cell.length_c   1.000
_cell.angle_alpha   90.00
_cell.angle_beta   90.00
_cell.angle_gamma   90.00
#
_symmetry.space_group_name_H-M   'P 1'
#
loop_
_entity.id
_entity.type
_entity.pdbx_description
1 polymer ?
#
loop_
_entity_poly.entity_id
_entity_poly.type
_entity_poly.pdbx_seq_one_letter_code
_entity_poly.pdbx_strand_id
1 'polypeptide(L)'
;MMNQLSDERGVVDLPLRLVVTMIVGGIILGLIIYHISTNCFLMKNMQVTWQPSLLKIKGENGKCEIEIRVDDEKGNPLRNAVVTVTGLGGADSGITGEDGKVLLHLNITIGER
;
A
#
# COMPACT_ATOMS: atom_id res chain seq x y z
N MET A 1 32.15 -14.21 62.78
CA MET A 1 31.36 -15.38 62.38
C MET A 1 30.39 -14.91 61.30
N MET A 2 30.63 -15.31 60.06
CA MET A 2 29.86 -14.90 58.88
C MET A 2 28.41 -15.40 59.03
N ASN A 3 27.43 -14.49 59.06
CA ASN A 3 26.05 -14.84 58.74
C ASN A 3 25.83 -14.49 57.27
N GLN A 4 25.90 -15.51 56.40
CA GLN A 4 25.53 -15.40 55.00
C GLN A 4 24.03 -15.11 54.90
N LEU A 5 23.71 -14.02 54.20
CA LEU A 5 22.38 -13.71 53.70
C LEU A 5 22.01 -14.76 52.65
N SER A 6 21.21 -15.76 53.05
CA SER A 6 20.53 -16.63 52.09
C SER A 6 19.29 -15.91 51.59
N ASP A 7 19.47 -15.04 50.60
CA ASP A 7 18.38 -14.35 49.90
C ASP A 7 17.78 -15.27 48.83
N GLU A 8 16.83 -16.11 49.23
CA GLU A 8 16.08 -16.99 48.33
C GLU A 8 15.24 -16.23 47.27
N ARG A 9 15.09 -14.90 47.42
CA ARG A 9 14.36 -14.06 46.47
C ARG A 9 15.08 -13.95 45.13
N GLY A 10 16.42 -14.00 45.11
CA GLY A 10 17.19 -13.93 43.88
C GLY A 10 16.93 -15.09 42.92
N VAL A 11 16.63 -16.29 43.44
CA VAL A 11 16.38 -17.51 42.64
C VAL A 11 14.98 -17.51 42.02
N VAL A 12 14.02 -16.83 42.64
CA VAL A 12 12.64 -16.70 42.15
C VAL A 12 12.47 -15.47 41.24
N ASP A 13 13.22 -14.39 41.50
CA ASP A 13 13.07 -13.12 40.79
C ASP A 13 13.63 -13.17 39.34
N LEU A 14 14.67 -13.99 39.09
CA LEU A 14 15.20 -14.21 37.74
C LEU A 14 14.21 -14.89 36.78
N PRO A 15 13.65 -16.07 37.10
CA PRO A 15 12.71 -16.75 36.20
C PRO A 15 11.39 -15.97 36.09
N LEU A 16 10.97 -15.24 37.14
CA LEU A 16 9.78 -14.41 37.10
C LEU A 16 9.92 -13.26 36.09
N ARG A 17 11.05 -12.53 36.10
CA ARG A 17 11.31 -11.46 35.12
C ARG A 17 11.38 -11.99 33.69
N LEU A 18 11.95 -13.18 33.50
CA LEU A 18 12.03 -13.81 32.19
C LEU A 18 10.62 -14.12 31.64
N VAL A 19 9.75 -14.71 32.45
CA VAL A 19 8.35 -15.00 32.04
C VAL A 19 7.59 -13.71 31.72
N VAL A 20 7.73 -12.67 32.56
CA VAL A 20 7.06 -11.38 32.34
C VAL A 20 7.53 -10.73 31.03
N THR A 21 8.84 -10.70 30.76
CA THR A 21 9.36 -10.13 29.50
C THR A 21 8.91 -10.94 28.28
N MET A 22 8.78 -12.26 28.39
CA MET A 22 8.26 -13.11 27.32
C MET A 22 6.78 -12.83 27.03
N ILE A 23 5.95 -12.69 28.06
CA ILE A 23 4.52 -12.38 27.91
C ILE A 23 4.35 -10.98 27.30
N VAL A 24 5.00 -9.98 27.86
CA VAL A 24 4.91 -8.59 27.37
C VAL A 24 5.48 -8.48 25.96
N GLY A 25 6.61 -9.11 25.68
CA GLY A 25 7.22 -9.17 24.36
C GLY A 25 6.32 -9.88 23.34
N GLY A 26 5.67 -10.97 23.74
CA GLY A 26 4.72 -11.71 22.90
C GLY A 26 3.48 -10.88 22.54
N ILE A 27 2.94 -10.11 23.50
CA ILE A 27 1.81 -9.21 23.24
C ILE A 27 2.21 -8.11 22.26
N ILE A 28 3.37 -7.45 22.48
CA ILE A 28 3.86 -6.39 21.60
C ILE A 28 4.11 -6.93 20.19
N LEU A 29 4.79 -8.07 20.07
CA LEU A 29 5.07 -8.70 18.79
C LEU A 29 3.77 -9.11 18.07
N GLY A 30 2.79 -9.63 18.82
CA GLY A 30 1.47 -9.96 18.31
C GLY A 30 0.74 -8.75 17.73
N LEU A 31 0.79 -7.60 18.41
CA LEU A 31 0.20 -6.36 17.91
C LEU A 31 0.89 -5.87 16.62
N ILE A 32 2.22 -5.96 16.55
CA ILE A 32 2.97 -5.58 15.34
C ILE A 32 2.59 -6.51 14.18
N ILE A 33 2.61 -7.82 14.38
CA ILE A 33 2.23 -8.81 13.35
C ILE A 33 0.78 -8.60 12.91
N TYR A 34 -0.14 -8.37 13.85
CA TYR A 34 -1.54 -8.08 13.55
C TYR A 34 -1.69 -6.83 12.68
N HIS A 35 -0.95 -5.76 13.02
CA HIS A 35 -1.03 -4.51 12.28
C HIS A 35 -0.44 -4.62 10.87
N ILE A 36 0.64 -5.40 10.70
CA ILE A 36 1.22 -5.70 9.38
C ILE A 36 0.30 -6.62 8.57
N SER A 37 -0.25 -7.68 9.18
CA SER A 37 -1.08 -8.67 8.49
C SER A 37 -2.40 -8.07 8.00
N THR A 38 -3.07 -7.25 8.81
CA THR A 38 -4.33 -6.61 8.42
C THR A 38 -4.17 -5.58 7.30
N ASN A 39 -3.05 -4.84 7.26
CA ASN A 39 -2.83 -3.80 6.25
C ASN A 39 -2.11 -4.30 4.99
N CYS A 40 -1.35 -5.39 5.05
CA CYS A 40 -0.42 -5.78 3.99
C CYS A 40 -0.77 -7.12 3.30
N PHE A 41 -1.53 -8.02 3.95
CA PHE A 41 -1.59 -9.42 3.51
C PHE A 41 -2.67 -9.73 2.46
N LEU A 42 -3.67 -8.86 2.28
CA LEU A 42 -4.49 -8.94 1.07
C LEU A 42 -3.78 -8.15 -0.03
N MET A 43 -3.05 -8.86 -0.90
CA MET A 43 -2.90 -8.43 -2.29
C MET A 43 -4.32 -8.25 -2.86
N LYS A 44 -4.89 -7.06 -2.64
CA LYS A 44 -6.16 -6.67 -3.24
C LYS A 44 -5.90 -6.62 -4.74
N ASN A 45 -6.51 -7.54 -5.47
CA ASN A 45 -6.45 -7.54 -6.92
C ASN A 45 -7.09 -6.23 -7.40
N MET A 46 -6.26 -5.24 -7.74
CA MET A 46 -6.71 -3.95 -8.25
C MET A 46 -7.03 -4.12 -9.73
N GLN A 47 -8.26 -3.81 -10.11
CA GLN A 47 -8.68 -3.82 -11.50
C GLN A 47 -8.64 -2.39 -12.02
N VAL A 48 -7.93 -2.18 -13.12
CA VAL A 48 -7.83 -0.88 -13.77
C VAL A 48 -8.49 -0.99 -15.14
N THR A 49 -9.52 -0.20 -15.36
CA THR A 49 -10.20 -0.08 -16.65
C THR A 49 -10.01 1.34 -17.16
N TRP A 50 -9.78 1.51 -18.45
CA TRP A 50 -9.60 2.84 -19.06
C TRP A 50 -10.42 2.97 -20.34
N GLN A 51 -10.85 4.19 -20.63
CA GLN A 51 -11.49 4.56 -21.89
C GLN A 51 -10.98 5.93 -22.35
N PRO A 52 -10.78 6.17 -23.67
CA PRO A 52 -11.03 5.25 -24.79
C PRO A 52 -9.85 4.28 -25.07
N SER A 53 -10.14 3.14 -25.73
CA SER A 53 -9.12 2.14 -26.12
C SER A 53 -8.37 2.48 -27.41
N LEU A 54 -8.91 3.38 -28.23
CA LEU A 54 -8.30 3.86 -29.47
C LEU A 54 -8.12 5.37 -29.40
N LEU A 55 -6.86 5.81 -29.44
CA LEU A 55 -6.51 7.23 -29.46
C LEU A 55 -6.34 7.69 -30.90
N LYS A 56 -7.26 8.53 -31.40
CA LYS A 56 -7.15 9.14 -32.72
C LYS A 56 -6.42 10.48 -32.60
N ILE A 57 -5.11 10.46 -32.85
CA ILE A 57 -4.28 11.66 -32.86
C ILE A 57 -4.20 12.18 -34.30
N LYS A 58 -4.44 13.48 -34.49
CA LYS A 58 -4.21 14.16 -35.77
C LYS A 58 -2.88 14.91 -35.70
N GLY A 59 -1.88 14.46 -36.45
CA GLY A 59 -0.55 15.08 -36.53
C GLY A 59 0.49 14.45 -35.59
N GLU A 60 1.67 15.06 -35.48
CA GLU A 60 2.81 14.57 -34.67
C GLU A 60 2.60 14.77 -33.16
N ASN A 61 1.82 15.79 -32.79
CA ASN A 61 1.51 16.13 -31.41
C ASN A 61 -0.01 16.09 -31.18
N GLY A 62 -0.44 15.28 -30.22
CA GLY A 62 -1.83 15.11 -29.87
C GLY A 62 -2.09 15.33 -28.39
N LYS A 63 -3.19 16.01 -28.05
CA LYS A 63 -3.76 15.97 -26.70
C LYS A 63 -4.84 14.91 -26.65
N CYS A 64 -4.81 14.09 -25.62
CA CYS A 64 -5.82 13.06 -25.39
C CYS A 64 -6.26 13.05 -23.94
N GLU A 65 -7.55 12.78 -23.73
CA GLU A 65 -8.14 12.59 -22.41
C GLU A 65 -8.45 11.11 -22.23
N ILE A 66 -8.00 10.55 -21.12
CA ILE A 66 -8.26 9.16 -20.75
C ILE A 66 -8.96 9.16 -19.39
N GLU A 67 -10.16 8.60 -19.35
CA GLU A 67 -10.83 8.29 -18.09
C GLU A 67 -10.35 6.93 -17.61
N ILE A 68 -9.85 6.89 -16.38
CA ILE A 68 -9.36 5.67 -15.74
C ILE A 68 -10.23 5.42 -14.53
N ARG A 69 -10.69 4.17 -14.41
CA ARG A 69 -11.43 3.66 -13.27
C ARG A 69 -10.62 2.59 -12.57
N VAL A 70 -10.51 2.71 -11.26
CA VAL A 70 -9.80 1.79 -10.39
C VAL A 70 -10.81 1.16 -9.44
N ASP A 71 -10.96 -0.16 -9.54
CA ASP A 71 -11.84 -0.95 -8.69
C ASP A 71 -11.04 -1.96 -7.85
N ASP A 72 -11.58 -2.35 -6.70
CA ASP A 72 -11.07 -3.45 -5.90
C ASP A 72 -11.42 -4.82 -6.51
N GLU A 73 -10.96 -5.90 -5.88
CA GLU A 73 -11.21 -7.27 -6.34
C GLU A 73 -12.71 -7.65 -6.37
N LYS A 74 -13.56 -6.89 -5.69
CA LYS A 74 -15.01 -7.08 -5.61
C LYS A 74 -15.76 -6.15 -6.58
N GLY A 75 -15.06 -5.33 -7.35
CA GLY A 75 -15.65 -4.35 -8.27
C GLY A 75 -16.11 -3.06 -7.60
N ASN A 76 -15.71 -2.78 -6.37
CA ASN A 76 -16.01 -1.50 -5.70
C ASN A 76 -15.00 -0.44 -6.12
N PRO A 77 -15.44 0.81 -6.37
CA PRO A 77 -14.53 1.89 -6.72
C PRO A 77 -13.54 2.20 -5.60
N LEU A 78 -12.26 2.35 -5.95
CA LEU A 78 -11.20 2.67 -5.02
C LEU A 78 -10.90 4.17 -5.02
N ARG A 79 -11.22 4.86 -3.92
CA ARG A 79 -10.90 6.27 -3.69
C ARG A 79 -9.45 6.46 -3.27
N ASN A 80 -8.85 7.60 -3.62
CA ASN A 80 -7.49 7.99 -3.26
C ASN A 80 -6.40 7.06 -3.81
N ALA A 81 -6.67 6.36 -4.91
CA ALA A 81 -5.67 5.59 -5.62
C ALA A 81 -4.81 6.54 -6.46
N VAL A 82 -3.49 6.43 -6.35
CA VAL A 82 -2.56 7.16 -7.22
C VAL A 82 -2.47 6.41 -8.55
N VAL A 83 -2.84 7.09 -9.62
CA VAL A 83 -2.80 6.56 -10.99
C VAL A 83 -1.73 7.34 -11.75
N THR A 84 -0.81 6.61 -12.37
CA THR A 84 0.23 7.18 -13.23
C THR A 84 0.15 6.47 -14.57
N VAL A 85 0.02 7.24 -15.65
CA VAL A 85 0.03 6.72 -17.01
C VAL A 85 1.21 7.29 -17.76
N THR A 86 1.95 6.41 -18.43
CA THR A 86 3.14 6.74 -19.21
C THR A 86 3.09 6.02 -20.55
N GLY A 87 3.39 6.72 -21.63
CA GLY A 87 3.45 6.11 -22.97
C GLY A 87 3.45 7.14 -24.09
N LEU A 88 3.91 6.72 -25.28
CA LEU A 88 3.90 7.55 -26.50
C LEU A 88 4.53 8.94 -26.31
N GLY A 89 5.62 9.02 -25.53
CA GLY A 89 6.32 10.27 -25.24
C GLY A 89 5.65 11.19 -24.19
N GLY A 90 4.51 10.80 -23.63
CA GLY A 90 3.78 11.55 -22.61
C GLY A 90 3.68 10.83 -21.26
N ALA A 91 3.42 11.60 -20.21
CA ALA A 91 3.09 11.10 -18.88
C ALA A 91 2.11 12.05 -18.18
N ASP A 92 1.17 11.49 -17.44
CA ASP A 92 0.30 12.24 -16.53
C ASP A 92 -0.06 11.37 -15.31
N SER A 93 -0.42 12.02 -14.21
CA SER A 93 -0.76 11.34 -12.96
C SER A 93 -1.86 12.07 -12.22
N GLY A 94 -2.70 11.31 -11.53
CA GLY A 94 -3.80 11.84 -10.75
C GLY A 94 -4.24 10.90 -9.64
N ILE A 95 -5.20 11.37 -8.85
CA ILE A 95 -5.75 10.64 -7.71
C ILE A 95 -7.22 10.37 -7.98
N THR A 96 -7.69 9.15 -7.76
CA THR A 96 -9.09 8.78 -7.97
C THR A 96 -10.05 9.45 -6.97
N GLY A 97 -11.20 9.88 -7.48
CA GLY A 97 -12.30 10.44 -6.72
C GLY A 97 -13.11 9.41 -5.93
N GLU A 98 -14.26 9.83 -5.39
CA GLU A 98 -15.16 8.94 -4.64
C GLU A 98 -15.76 7.81 -5.49
N ASP A 99 -15.87 8.03 -6.79
CA ASP A 99 -16.35 7.08 -7.79
C ASP A 99 -15.24 6.17 -8.33
N GLY A 100 -14.02 6.25 -7.78
CA GLY A 100 -12.88 5.47 -8.22
C GLY A 100 -12.34 5.89 -9.59
N LYS A 101 -12.75 7.05 -10.10
CA LYS A 101 -12.35 7.54 -11.42
C LYS A 101 -11.36 8.69 -11.34
N VAL A 102 -10.56 8.83 -12.38
CA VAL A 102 -9.67 9.97 -12.62
C VAL A 102 -9.59 10.23 -14.13
N LEU A 103 -9.64 11.52 -14.51
CA LEU A 103 -9.41 11.96 -15.88
C LEU A 103 -7.95 12.43 -16.00
N LEU A 104 -7.20 11.85 -16.92
CA LEU A 104 -5.82 12.23 -17.21
C LEU A 104 -5.71 12.86 -18.60
N HIS A 105 -4.86 13.87 -18.73
CA HIS A 105 -4.60 14.60 -19.95
C HIS A 105 -3.19 14.30 -20.44
N LEU A 106 -3.08 13.42 -21.44
CA LEU A 106 -1.81 13.02 -22.00
C LEU A 106 -1.48 13.87 -23.23
N ASN A 107 -0.29 14.49 -23.20
CA ASN A 107 0.33 15.06 -24.38
C ASN A 107 1.19 13.98 -25.03
N ILE A 108 0.74 13.51 -26.19
CA ILE A 108 1.37 12.42 -26.92
C ILE A 108 2.19 12.99 -28.06
N THR A 109 3.43 12.51 -28.20
CA THR A 109 4.33 12.83 -29.31
C THR A 109 4.65 11.53 -30.05
N ILE A 110 4.11 11.40 -31.26
CA ILE A 110 4.45 10.25 -32.12
C ILE A 110 5.65 10.69 -32.94
N GLY A 111 6.85 10.24 -32.56
CA GLY A 111 8.06 10.51 -33.33
C GLY A 111 7.91 9.99 -34.76
N GLU A 112 8.19 10.85 -35.73
CA GLU A 112 8.38 10.48 -37.14
C GLU A 112 9.35 9.30 -37.22
N ARG A 113 9.00 8.28 -38.00
CA ARG A 113 9.86 7.13 -38.29
C ARG A 113 10.20 7.11 -39.76
#